data_AF-A0A7V5FZP4-F1
#
_entry.id   AF-A0A7V5FZP4-F1
#
_cell.length_a   1.000
_cell.length_b   1.000
_cell.length_c   1.000
_cell.angle_alpha   90.00
_cell.angle_beta   90.00
_cell.angle_gamma   90.00
#
_symmetry.space_group_name_H-M   'P 1'
#
loop_
_entity.id
_entity.type
_entity.pdbx_description
1 polymer ?
#
loop_
_entity_poly.entity_id
_entity_poly.type
_entity_poly.pdbx_seq_one_letter_code
_entity_poly.pdbx_strand_id
1 'polypeptide(L)' 'MKKVAVLFSGTGTNLQYILENLHGKEIEVVVALTNKPNAGGIAFAQEHNIPLEIIASADFET' A
#
# COMPACT_ATOMS: atom_id res chain seq x y z
N MET A 1 2.88 -6.42 -17.69
CA MET A 1 3.02 -6.73 -16.24
C MET A 1 1.64 -6.70 -15.62
N LYS A 2 1.31 -7.55 -14.62
CA LYS A 2 0.00 -7.49 -13.97
C LYS A 2 -0.04 -6.31 -13.00
N LYS A 3 -1.14 -5.56 -13.00
CA LYS A 3 -1.38 -4.44 -12.08
C LYS A 3 -1.99 -4.94 -10.79
N VAL A 4 -1.45 -4.50 -9.65
CA VAL A 4 -1.83 -4.97 -8.32
C VAL A 4 -2.10 -3.78 -7.40
N ALA A 5 -3.19 -3.85 -6.65
CA ALA A 5 -3.46 -3.00 -5.50
C ALA A 5 -3.06 -3.74 -4.22
N VAL A 6 -2.38 -3.07 -3.29
CA VAL A 6 -1.94 -3.69 -2.03
C VAL A 6 -2.65 -3.03 -0.85
N LEU A 7 -3.46 -3.81 -0.14
CA LEU A 7 -4.17 -3.35 1.07
C LEU A 7 -3.37 -3.71 2.32
N PHE A 8 -3.19 -2.76 3.24
CA PHE A 8 -2.45 -2.95 4.48
C PHE A 8 -3.05 -2.15 5.65
N SER A 9 -2.73 -2.53 6.89
CA SER A 9 -3.34 -1.93 8.10
C SER A 9 -2.37 -1.83 9.30
N GLY A 10 -1.06 -1.90 9.05
CA GLY A 10 -0.02 -1.96 10.09
C GLY A 10 1.33 -1.50 9.57
N THR A 11 2.42 -2.05 10.12
CA THR A 11 3.81 -1.67 9.80
C THR A 11 4.12 -1.72 8.31
N GLY A 12 3.49 -2.63 7.54
CA GLY A 12 3.65 -2.68 6.08
C GLY A 12 4.90 -3.43 5.60
N THR A 13 5.50 -4.31 6.40
CA THR A 13 6.68 -5.09 5.99
C THR A 13 6.45 -5.94 4.73
N ASN A 14 5.24 -6.49 4.55
CA ASN A 14 4.88 -7.18 3.30
C ASN A 14 4.78 -6.22 2.11
N LEU A 15 4.26 -4.99 2.32
CA LEU A 15 4.25 -3.97 1.27
C LEU A 15 5.69 -3.62 0.86
N GLN A 16 6.57 -3.36 1.83
CA GLN A 16 7.98 -3.11 1.57
C GLN A 16 8.63 -4.24 0.76
N TYR A 17 8.45 -5.50 1.19
CA TYR A 17 8.99 -6.64 0.47
C TYR A 17 8.52 -6.68 -0.99
N ILE A 18 7.22 -6.47 -1.23
CA ILE A 18 6.64 -6.44 -2.56
C ILE A 18 7.27 -5.31 -3.41
N LEU A 19 7.44 -4.13 -2.83
CA LEU A 19 8.00 -2.96 -3.52
C LEU A 19 9.49 -3.11 -3.86
N GLU A 20 10.28 -3.72 -2.98
CA GLU A 20 11.71 -3.95 -3.21
C GLU A 20 11.97 -5.11 -4.18
N ASN A 21 11.16 -6.17 -4.11
CA ASN A 21 11.48 -7.45 -4.75
C ASN A 21 10.63 -7.75 -5.99
N LEU A 22 9.40 -7.25 -6.09
CA LEU A 22 8.46 -7.65 -7.13
C LEU A 22 8.02 -6.47 -8.03
N HIS A 23 7.91 -5.27 -7.47
CA HIS A 23 7.49 -4.08 -8.20
C HIS A 23 8.48 -3.74 -9.33
N GLY A 24 7.96 -3.53 -10.55
CA GLY A 24 8.75 -3.23 -11.74
C GLY A 24 9.50 -4.42 -12.33
N LYS A 25 9.35 -5.62 -11.72
CA LYS A 25 9.97 -6.87 -12.17
C LYS A 25 8.91 -7.87 -12.63
N GLU A 26 8.04 -8.28 -11.71
CA GLU A 26 6.98 -9.27 -11.95
C GLU A 26 5.58 -8.65 -11.95
N ILE A 27 5.38 -7.64 -11.09
CA ILE A 27 4.12 -6.94 -10.92
C ILE A 27 4.32 -5.42 -10.92
N GLU A 28 3.24 -4.71 -11.23
CA GLU A 28 3.17 -3.27 -11.12
C GLU A 28 2.21 -2.94 -9.96
N VAL A 29 2.76 -2.47 -8.83
CA VAL A 29 1.93 -1.96 -7.74
C VAL A 29 1.44 -0.58 -8.17
N VAL A 30 0.13 -0.46 -8.37
CA VAL A 30 -0.47 0.77 -8.90
C VAL A 30 -1.13 1.62 -7.82
N VAL A 31 -1.44 1.02 -6.67
CA VAL A 31 -1.97 1.73 -5.50
C VAL A 31 -1.69 0.92 -4.24
N ALA A 32 -1.34 1.61 -3.17
CA ALA A 32 -1.35 1.09 -1.81
C ALA A 32 -2.56 1.69 -1.07
N LEU A 33 -3.29 0.88 -0.33
CA LEU A 33 -4.51 1.31 0.36
C LEU A 33 -4.45 0.91 1.82
N THR A 34 -4.80 1.83 2.72
CA THR A 34 -4.93 1.53 4.14
C THR A 34 -6.18 2.14 4.75
N ASN A 35 -6.73 1.47 5.75
CA ASN A 35 -7.82 2.00 6.56
C ASN A 35 -7.34 2.69 7.85
N LYS A 36 -6.03 2.78 8.08
CA LYS A 36 -5.45 3.44 9.25
C LYS A 36 -4.55 4.60 8.82
N PRO A 37 -4.87 5.85 9.20
CA PRO A 37 -4.08 7.02 8.79
C PRO A 37 -2.67 7.07 9.39
N ASN A 38 -2.39 6.25 10.39
CA ASN A 38 -1.10 6.14 11.07
C ASN A 38 -0.39 4.79 10.82
N ALA A 39 -0.78 4.05 9.78
CA ALA A 39 -0.12 2.79 9.43
C ALA A 39 1.33 3.05 8.99
N GLY A 40 2.29 2.31 9.56
CA GLY A 40 3.71 2.44 9.21
C GLY A 40 4.00 2.20 7.72
N GLY A 41 3.17 1.38 7.04
CA GLY A 41 3.33 1.11 5.61
C GLY A 41 3.12 2.31 4.70
N ILE A 42 2.56 3.41 5.21
CA ILE A 42 2.43 4.68 4.48
C ILE A 42 3.80 5.20 4.03
N ALA A 43 4.82 5.12 4.91
CA ALA A 43 6.17 5.56 4.59
C ALA A 43 6.75 4.78 3.41
N PHE A 44 6.59 3.45 3.39
CA PHE A 44 7.06 2.61 2.28
C PHE A 44 6.38 2.95 0.95
N ALA A 45 5.06 3.20 0.95
CA ALA A 45 4.37 3.64 -0.26
C ALA A 45 4.93 4.98 -0.78
N GLN A 46 5.16 5.94 0.11
CA GLN A 46 5.71 7.26 -0.22
C GLN A 46 7.15 7.18 -0.74
N GLU A 47 8.03 6.44 -0.06
CA GLU A 47 9.44 6.26 -0.45
C GLU A 47 9.60 5.66 -1.85
N HIS A 48 8.69 4.75 -2.22
CA HIS A 48 8.65 4.12 -3.55
C HIS A 48 7.78 4.87 -4.58
N ASN A 49 7.25 6.06 -4.24
CA ASN A 49 6.37 6.86 -5.11
C ASN A 49 5.12 6.11 -5.59
N ILE A 50 4.55 5.26 -4.74
CA ILE A 50 3.32 4.53 -5.03
C ILE A 50 2.12 5.40 -4.63
N PRO A 51 1.10 5.54 -5.49
CA PRO A 51 -0.15 6.19 -5.11
C PRO A 51 -0.74 5.56 -3.83
N LEU A 52 -1.12 6.39 -2.87
CA LEU A 52 -1.60 5.96 -1.57
C LEU A 52 -3.02 6.48 -1.34
N GLU A 53 -3.93 5.57 -1.00
CA GLU A 53 -5.30 5.89 -0.59
C GLU A 53 -5.50 5.52 0.88
N ILE A 54 -5.99 6.48 1.67
CA ILE A 54 -6.36 6.27 3.07
C ILE A 54 -7.87 6.36 3.18
N ILE A 55 -8.52 5.22 3.44
CA ILE A 55 -9.98 5.11 3.54
C ILE A 55 -10.33 4.68 4.96
N ALA A 56 -10.56 5.66 5.85
CA ALA A 56 -10.89 5.34 7.24
C ALA A 56 -12.26 4.67 7.30
N SER A 57 -12.33 3.48 7.90
CA SER A 57 -13.59 2.74 8.03
C SER A 57 -14.63 3.49 8.87
N ALA A 58 -14.20 4.44 9.71
CA ALA A 58 -15.09 5.28 10.50
C ALA A 58 -15.92 6.27 9.65
N ASP A 59 -15.53 6.50 8.40
CA ASP A 59 -16.23 7.42 7.49
C ASP A 59 -17.47 6.76 6.83
N PHE A 60 -17.73 5.48 7.11
CA PHE A 60 -18.79 4.70 6.46
C PHE A 60 -19.70 4.05 7.50
N GLU A 61 -21.01 4.14 7.27
CA GLU A 61 -22.02 3.44 8.08
C GLU A 61 -21.97 1.93 7.81
N THR A 62 -22.13 1.12 8.88
CA THR A 62 -22.19 -0.35 8.83
C THR A 62 -23.61 -0.88 8.74
#